data_AF-A0A8T4U9P0-F1
#
_entry.id   AF-A0A8T4U9P0-F1
#
_cell.length_a   1.000
_cell.length_b   1.000
_cell.length_c   1.000
_cell.angle_alpha   90.00
_cell.angle_beta   90.00
_cell.angle_gamma   90.00
#
_symmetry.space_group_name_H-M   'P 1'
#
loop_
_entity.id
_entity.type
_entity.pdbx_description
1 polymer ?
#
loop_
_entity_poly.entity_id
_entity_poly.type
_entity_poly.pdbx_seq_one_letter_code
_entity_poly.pdbx_strand_id
1 'polypeptide(L)'
;MNKRGIIFLGFILLGISFLSSMLTSEAIKPYTTTPEECNDGCLVSDKCIGIGQRLMINDTKYYCNQEENITLQKDLGLDCVENYECITLLCGNNKCIKIEKEEITKIEKTYLQKVLEKIKKIFFSLKPTL
;
A
#
# COMPACT_ATOMS: atom_id res chain seq x y z
N MET A 1 -39.00 -23.01 67.36
CA MET A 1 -38.91 -23.55 65.99
C MET A 1 -38.69 -22.39 65.01
N ASN A 2 -37.81 -22.61 64.02
CA ASN A 2 -37.04 -21.63 63.27
C ASN A 2 -37.86 -20.64 62.39
N LYS A 3 -37.78 -19.34 62.68
CA LYS A 3 -38.17 -18.23 61.78
C LYS A 3 -37.02 -17.80 60.83
N ARG A 4 -36.20 -18.75 60.36
CA ARG A 4 -35.02 -18.48 59.51
C ARG A 4 -35.15 -18.97 58.05
N GLY A 5 -36.32 -19.46 57.65
CA GLY A 5 -36.51 -20.15 56.36
C GLY A 5 -37.11 -19.35 55.20
N ILE A 6 -37.54 -18.09 55.39
CA ILE A 6 -38.35 -17.39 54.35
C ILE A 6 -37.65 -16.15 53.76
N ILE A 7 -36.56 -15.65 54.35
CA ILE A 7 -35.93 -14.41 53.88
C ILE A 7 -34.83 -14.64 52.82
N PHE A 8 -34.41 -15.88 52.58
CA PHE A 8 -33.34 -16.19 51.61
C PHE A 8 -33.82 -16.59 50.20
N LEU A 9 -35.13 -16.62 49.94
CA LEU A 9 -35.69 -16.94 48.62
C LEU A 9 -36.19 -15.71 47.83
N GLY A 10 -36.16 -14.52 48.42
CA GLY A 10 -36.59 -13.28 47.76
C GLY A 10 -35.52 -12.56 46.94
N PHE A 11 -34.24 -12.74 47.27
CA PHE A 11 -33.15 -12.00 46.61
C PHE A 11 -32.47 -12.76 45.46
N ILE A 12 -32.71 -14.07 45.32
CA ILE A 12 -32.15 -14.85 44.20
C ILE A 12 -32.99 -14.69 42.92
N LEU A 13 -34.24 -14.23 43.00
CA LEU A 13 -35.13 -14.09 41.83
C LEU A 13 -35.26 -12.66 41.27
N LEU A 14 -34.63 -11.65 41.87
CA LEU A 14 -34.59 -10.28 41.33
C LEU A 14 -33.22 -9.91 40.72
N GLY A 15 -32.21 -10.77 40.83
CA GLY A 15 -30.87 -10.53 40.27
C GLY A 15 -30.59 -11.22 38.93
N ILE A 16 -31.45 -12.14 38.48
CA ILE A 16 -31.20 -12.95 37.28
C ILE A 16 -31.93 -12.38 36.04
N SER A 17 -32.89 -11.48 36.24
CA SER A 17 -33.69 -10.89 35.15
C SER A 17 -33.09 -9.62 34.51
N PHE A 18 -31.92 -9.15 34.95
CA PHE A 18 -31.31 -7.91 34.43
C PHE A 18 -29.92 -8.04 33.80
N LEU A 19 -29.40 -9.27 33.60
CA LEU A 19 -28.15 -9.47 32.85
C LEU A 19 -28.31 -10.13 31.47
N SER A 20 -29.54 -10.46 31.05
CA SER A 20 -29.77 -11.01 29.70
C SER A 20 -29.95 -9.95 28.61
N SER A 21 -29.96 -8.66 28.93
CA SER A 21 -30.30 -7.60 27.97
C SER A 21 -29.10 -6.97 27.25
N MET A 22 -27.86 -7.39 27.52
CA MET A 22 -26.64 -6.74 26.99
C MET A 22 -25.80 -7.63 26.05
N LEU A 23 -26.36 -8.72 25.54
CA LEU A 23 -25.82 -9.41 24.36
C LEU A 23 -26.82 -9.39 23.22
N THR A 24 -27.28 -8.21 22.82
CA THR A 24 -27.59 -8.02 21.41
C THR A 24 -26.25 -7.86 20.71
N SER A 25 -25.70 -8.97 20.21
CA SER A 25 -24.72 -8.87 19.13
C SER A 25 -25.47 -8.20 17.98
N GLU A 26 -25.29 -6.90 17.83
CA GLU A 26 -25.53 -6.28 16.54
C GLU A 26 -24.64 -7.06 15.58
N ALA A 27 -25.28 -7.90 14.77
CA ALA A 27 -24.62 -8.57 13.68
C ALA A 27 -23.98 -7.46 12.87
N ILE A 28 -22.64 -7.39 12.91
CA ILE A 28 -21.87 -6.53 12.04
C ILE A 28 -22.34 -6.91 10.64
N LYS A 29 -23.19 -6.08 10.03
CA LYS A 29 -23.57 -6.29 8.63
C LYS A 29 -22.24 -6.30 7.89
N PRO A 30 -21.89 -7.38 7.17
CA PRO A 30 -20.70 -7.35 6.35
C PRO A 30 -20.88 -6.16 5.42
N TYR A 31 -19.97 -5.18 5.52
CA TYR A 31 -19.92 -4.08 4.58
C TYR A 31 -19.40 -4.69 3.28
N THR A 32 -20.30 -5.30 2.51
CA THR A 32 -20.01 -5.68 1.13
C THR A 32 -19.95 -4.39 0.35
N THR A 33 -18.74 -3.86 0.22
CA THR A 33 -18.41 -2.78 -0.69
C THR A 33 -18.81 -3.24 -2.09
N THR A 34 -19.87 -2.67 -2.64
CA THR A 34 -20.28 -3.00 -4.01
C THR A 34 -19.29 -2.36 -4.99
N PRO A 35 -19.14 -2.89 -6.22
CA PRO A 35 -18.27 -2.27 -7.23
C PRO A 35 -18.60 -0.79 -7.51
N GLU A 36 -19.86 -0.38 -7.29
CA GLU A 36 -20.32 1.02 -7.40
C GLU A 36 -19.74 1.97 -6.33
N GLU A 37 -19.13 1.47 -5.25
CA GLU A 37 -18.59 2.31 -4.17
C GLU A 37 -17.13 2.73 -4.39
N CYS A 38 -16.39 2.06 -5.29
CA CYS A 38 -15.03 2.45 -5.61
C CYS A 38 -15.02 3.51 -6.71
N ASN A 39 -15.41 4.74 -6.34
CA ASN A 39 -15.23 5.89 -7.22
C ASN A 39 -13.72 6.10 -7.49
N ASP A 40 -13.33 6.08 -8.76
CA ASP A 40 -11.95 6.31 -9.23
C ASP A 40 -10.94 5.23 -8.80
N GLY A 41 -11.32 3.95 -8.85
CA GLY A 41 -10.43 2.86 -8.46
C GLY A 41 -10.97 1.45 -8.70
N CYS A 42 -10.23 0.45 -8.24
CA CYS A 42 -10.59 -0.96 -8.40
C CYS A 42 -11.02 -1.58 -7.07
N LEU A 43 -12.06 -2.40 -7.08
CA LEU A 43 -12.48 -3.21 -5.94
C LEU A 43 -11.70 -4.53 -5.88
N VAL A 44 -11.00 -4.79 -4.78
CA VAL A 44 -10.26 -6.04 -4.53
C VAL A 44 -10.52 -6.52 -3.10
N SER A 45 -11.17 -7.68 -2.95
CA SER A 45 -11.46 -8.30 -1.65
C SER A 45 -12.01 -7.31 -0.61
N ASP A 46 -13.07 -6.59 -1.00
CA ASP A 46 -13.78 -5.57 -0.20
C ASP A 46 -13.00 -4.28 0.07
N LYS A 47 -11.85 -4.07 -0.59
CA LYS A 47 -11.08 -2.82 -0.51
C LYS A 47 -11.01 -2.12 -1.85
N CYS A 48 -11.26 -0.82 -1.85
CA CYS A 48 -10.96 0.04 -2.99
C CYS A 48 -9.45 0.36 -3.01
N ILE A 49 -8.83 0.15 -4.16
CA ILE A 49 -7.46 0.57 -4.44
C ILE A 49 -7.47 1.61 -5.56
N GLY A 50 -6.55 2.57 -5.50
CA GLY A 50 -6.51 3.65 -6.49
C GLY A 50 -5.92 3.19 -7.83
N ILE A 51 -6.21 3.94 -8.90
CA ILE A 51 -5.56 3.78 -10.21
C ILE A 51 -4.03 3.82 -10.05
N GLY A 52 -3.34 2.90 -10.73
CA GLY A 52 -1.90 2.70 -10.67
C GLY A 52 -1.42 1.95 -9.43
N GLN A 53 -2.29 1.66 -8.46
CA GLN A 53 -1.92 0.87 -7.30
C GLN A 53 -1.63 -0.58 -7.72
N ARG A 54 -0.48 -1.08 -7.29
CA ARG A 54 0.02 -2.42 -7.60
C ARG A 54 -0.36 -3.39 -6.51
N LEU A 55 -0.59 -4.64 -6.90
CA LEU A 55 -0.96 -5.72 -6.03
C LEU A 55 -0.32 -7.04 -6.48
N MET A 56 -0.24 -7.98 -5.55
CA MET A 56 0.25 -9.33 -5.80
C MET A 56 -0.84 -10.32 -5.41
N ILE A 57 -1.31 -11.12 -6.37
CA ILE A 57 -2.31 -12.16 -6.16
C ILE A 57 -1.69 -13.46 -6.65
N ASN A 58 -1.51 -14.44 -5.77
CA ASN A 58 -0.91 -15.75 -6.10
C ASN A 58 0.41 -15.61 -6.88
N ASP A 59 1.35 -14.83 -6.34
CA ASP A 59 2.67 -14.51 -6.94
C ASP A 59 2.63 -13.78 -8.29
N THR A 60 1.44 -13.44 -8.78
CA THR A 60 1.26 -12.71 -10.03
C THR A 60 1.04 -11.23 -9.72
N LYS A 61 1.74 -10.36 -10.46
CA LYS A 61 1.69 -8.91 -10.24
C LYS A 61 0.63 -8.26 -11.11
N TYR A 62 -0.24 -7.49 -10.49
CA TYR A 62 -1.29 -6.73 -11.15
C TYR A 62 -1.24 -5.25 -10.76
N TYR A 63 -2.01 -4.43 -11.45
CA TYR A 63 -2.27 -3.04 -11.13
C TYR A 63 -3.72 -2.67 -11.43
N CYS A 64 -4.24 -1.63 -10.80
CA CYS A 64 -5.51 -1.01 -11.17
C CYS A 64 -5.29 -0.05 -12.36
N ASN A 65 -5.91 -0.32 -13.51
CA ASN A 65 -5.73 0.52 -14.71
C ASN A 65 -6.68 1.73 -14.73
N GLN A 66 -6.59 2.56 -15.78
CA GLN A 66 -7.42 3.76 -15.92
C GLN A 66 -8.90 3.43 -16.18
N GLU A 67 -9.18 2.24 -16.69
CA GLU A 67 -10.51 1.70 -16.89
C GLU A 67 -11.06 0.99 -15.64
N GLU A 68 -10.43 1.19 -14.47
CA GLU A 68 -10.87 0.63 -13.17
C GLU A 68 -10.88 -0.91 -13.15
N ASN A 69 -10.04 -1.53 -13.97
CA ASN A 69 -9.84 -2.97 -14.05
C ASN A 69 -8.51 -3.41 -13.46
N ILE A 70 -8.52 -4.57 -12.80
CA ILE A 70 -7.29 -5.26 -12.38
C ILE A 70 -6.62 -5.88 -13.60
N THR A 71 -5.44 -5.36 -13.93
CA THR A 71 -4.69 -5.73 -15.13
C THR A 71 -3.32 -6.30 -14.77
N LEU A 72 -2.85 -7.28 -15.52
CA LEU A 72 -1.53 -7.88 -15.32
C LEU A 72 -0.44 -6.83 -15.59
N GLN A 73 0.58 -6.80 -14.73
CA GLN A 73 1.78 -6.03 -15.06
C GLN A 73 2.54 -6.67 -16.21
N LYS A 74 3.13 -5.81 -17.04
CA LYS A 74 3.85 -6.13 -18.26
C LYS A 74 5.32 -6.46 -17.99
N ASP A 75 5.81 -7.45 -18.72
CA ASP A 75 7.21 -7.85 -18.74
C ASP A 75 8.12 -6.83 -19.43
N LEU A 76 9.43 -7.03 -19.26
CA LEU A 76 10.47 -6.23 -19.90
C LEU A 76 10.31 -6.21 -21.44
N GLY A 77 10.42 -5.04 -22.05
CA GLY A 77 10.35 -4.82 -23.51
C GLY A 77 8.93 -4.65 -24.08
N LEU A 78 7.90 -4.95 -23.29
CA LEU A 78 6.50 -4.73 -23.68
C LEU A 78 6.14 -3.25 -23.63
N ASP A 79 5.15 -2.87 -24.44
CA ASP A 79 4.73 -1.48 -24.58
C ASP A 79 3.98 -0.98 -23.35
N CYS A 80 4.28 0.24 -22.91
CA CYS A 80 3.70 0.87 -21.73
C CYS A 80 3.51 2.38 -21.93
N VAL A 81 2.63 2.97 -21.13
CA VAL A 81 2.46 4.43 -21.01
C VAL A 81 2.92 4.89 -19.63
N GLU A 82 2.57 4.15 -18.59
CA GLU A 82 2.83 4.47 -17.19
C GLU A 82 3.76 3.47 -16.52
N ASN A 83 4.52 3.95 -15.53
CA ASN A 83 5.51 3.14 -14.81
C ASN A 83 4.90 1.93 -14.07
N TYR A 84 3.68 2.09 -13.54
CA TYR A 84 3.00 1.04 -12.79
C TYR A 84 2.53 -0.11 -13.69
N GLU A 85 2.49 0.07 -15.01
CA GLU A 85 2.17 -1.03 -15.92
C GLU A 85 3.30 -2.06 -15.95
N CYS A 86 4.54 -1.67 -15.68
CA CYS A 86 5.71 -2.53 -15.80
C CYS A 86 6.03 -3.27 -14.51
N ILE A 87 6.44 -4.54 -14.62
CA ILE A 87 6.97 -5.31 -13.48
C ILE A 87 8.19 -4.61 -12.87
N THR A 88 9.00 -3.97 -13.72
CA THR A 88 10.23 -3.24 -13.38
C THR A 88 10.00 -1.87 -12.72
N LEU A 89 8.74 -1.39 -12.65
CA LEU A 89 8.40 -0.02 -12.23
C LEU A 89 8.93 1.09 -13.14
N LEU A 90 9.33 0.77 -14.37
CA LEU A 90 9.92 1.75 -15.23
C LEU A 90 9.48 1.57 -16.67
N CYS A 91 8.73 2.55 -17.15
CA CYS A 91 8.38 2.75 -18.54
C CYS A 91 9.32 3.80 -19.13
N GLY A 92 10.04 3.44 -20.19
CA GLY A 92 10.96 4.34 -20.86
C GLY A 92 10.93 4.08 -22.36
N ASN A 93 10.83 5.15 -23.16
CA ASN A 93 10.62 5.05 -24.61
C ASN A 93 9.44 4.13 -24.97
N ASN A 94 8.35 4.28 -24.23
CA ASN A 94 7.11 3.50 -24.35
C ASN A 94 7.30 1.98 -24.16
N LYS A 95 8.39 1.54 -23.53
CA LYS A 95 8.65 0.14 -23.24
C LYS A 95 9.03 -0.06 -21.78
N CYS A 96 8.65 -1.21 -21.23
CA CYS A 96 9.11 -1.60 -19.91
C CYS A 96 10.61 -1.85 -19.96
N ILE A 97 11.37 -1.10 -19.17
CA ILE A 97 12.83 -1.17 -19.15
C ILE A 97 13.32 -1.51 -17.74
N LYS A 98 14.56 -2.00 -17.66
CA LYS A 98 15.28 -2.20 -16.42
C LYS A 98 16.55 -1.38 -16.51
N ILE A 99 16.78 -0.52 -15.54
CA ILE A 99 18.08 0.15 -15.40
C ILE A 99 18.97 -0.79 -14.62
N GLU A 100 20.12 -1.13 -15.19
CA GLU A 100 21.10 -1.93 -14.49
C GLU A 100 21.85 -1.08 -13.45
N LYS A 101 22.15 -1.66 -12.29
CA LYS A 101 22.89 -0.96 -11.22
C LYS A 101 24.23 -0.40 -11.73
N GLU A 102 24.85 -1.07 -12.68
CA GLU A 102 26.11 -0.67 -13.31
C GLU A 102 25.99 0.64 -14.09
N GLU A 103 24.84 0.89 -14.75
CA GLU A 103 24.61 2.15 -15.46
C GLU A 103 24.44 3.31 -14.49
N ILE A 104 23.74 3.12 -13.37
CA ILE A 104 23.57 4.13 -12.32
C ILE A 104 24.93 4.51 -11.73
N THR A 105 25.73 3.52 -11.33
CA THR A 105 27.06 3.78 -10.75
C THR A 105 28.01 4.47 -11.75
N LYS A 106 27.89 4.20 -13.05
CA LYS A 106 28.66 4.90 -14.09
C LYS A 106 28.25 6.37 -14.19
N ILE A 107 26.96 6.66 -14.16
CA ILE A 107 26.44 8.04 -14.18
C ILE A 107 26.92 8.80 -12.93
N GLU A 108 26.78 8.22 -11.75
CA GLU A 108 27.21 8.83 -10.48
C GLU A 108 28.71 9.14 -10.49
N LYS A 109 29.56 8.17 -10.86
CA LYS A 109 31.00 8.38 -10.96
C LYS A 109 31.35 9.50 -11.93
N THR A 110 30.69 9.54 -13.09
CA THR A 110 30.91 10.57 -14.11
C THR A 110 30.54 11.96 -13.58
N TYR A 111 29.43 12.08 -12.87
CA TYR A 111 28.99 13.34 -12.28
C TYR A 111 29.94 13.81 -11.15
N LEU A 112 30.28 12.91 -10.23
CA LEU A 112 31.24 13.17 -9.13
C LEU A 112 32.60 13.62 -9.67
N GLN A 113 33.12 12.96 -10.71
CA GLN A 113 34.36 13.37 -11.35
C GLN A 113 34.28 14.79 -11.92
N LYS A 114 33.18 15.16 -12.60
CA LYS A 114 32.99 16.52 -13.12
C LYS A 114 32.97 17.58 -12.01
N VAL A 115 32.31 17.29 -10.89
CA VAL A 115 32.27 18.19 -9.73
C VAL A 115 33.65 18.33 -9.10
N LEU A 116 34.36 17.22 -8.89
CA LEU A 116 35.72 17.22 -8.34
C LEU A 116 36.69 18.02 -9.23
N GLU A 117 36.60 17.90 -10.55
CA GLU A 117 37.44 18.67 -11.46
C GLU A 117 37.15 20.18 -11.41
N LYS A 118 35.89 20.58 -11.22
CA LYS A 118 35.55 22.00 -10.98
C LYS A 118 36.14 22.50 -9.66
N ILE A 119 36.03 21.71 -8.58
CA ILE A 119 36.56 22.08 -7.27
C ILE A 119 38.09 22.20 -7.30
N LYS A 120 38.78 21.26 -7.95
CA LYS A 120 40.24 21.34 -8.13
C LYS A 120 40.65 22.61 -8.83
N LYS A 121 39.99 22.98 -9.94
CA LYS A 121 40.30 24.23 -10.67
C LYS A 121 40.17 25.45 -9.77
N ILE A 122 39.10 25.52 -8.96
CA ILE A 122 38.91 26.63 -8.00
C ILE A 122 40.03 26.67 -6.96
N PHE A 123 40.38 25.53 -6.38
CA PHE A 123 41.47 25.45 -5.38
C PHE A 123 42.84 25.82 -5.96
N PHE A 124 43.14 25.41 -7.20
CA PHE A 124 44.39 25.78 -7.88
C PHE A 124 44.44 27.26 -8.28
N SER A 125 43.30 27.87 -8.63
CA SER A 125 43.20 29.30 -8.91
C SER A 125 43.29 30.19 -7.67
N LEU A 126 43.08 29.62 -6.47
CA LEU A 126 43.16 30.33 -5.18
C LEU A 126 44.51 30.15 -4.49
N LYS A 127 45.49 29.46 -5.10
CA LYS A 127 46.80 29.25 -4.49
C LYS A 127 47.52 30.61 -4.36
N PRO A 128 47.75 31.13 -3.15
CA PRO A 128 48.50 32.37 -2.99
C PRO A 128 49.95 32.11 -3.38
N THR A 129 50.50 32.95 -4.25
CA THR A 129 51.94 33.07 -4.48
C THR A 129 52.57 33.54 -3.17
N LEU A 130 53.23 32.61 -2.48
CA LEU A 130 54.20 32.94 -1.42
C LEU A 130 55.51 33.39 -2.06
#